data_AF-A0A925UVS4-F1
#
_entry.id   AF-A0A925UVS4-F1
#
_cell.length_a   1.000
_cell.length_b   1.000
_cell.length_c   1.000
_cell.angle_alpha   90.00
_cell.angle_beta   90.00
_cell.angle_gamma   90.00
#
_symmetry.space_group_name_H-M   'P 1'
#
loop_
_entity.id
_entity.type
_entity.pdbx_description
1 polymer ?
#
loop_
_entity_poly.entity_id
_entity_poly.type
_entity_poly.pdbx_seq_one_letter_code
_entity_poly.pdbx_strand_id
1 'polypeptide(L)'
;MWLKMFTTALMIFSVAMLFAYVWIVGPKPPSSAPRSAQIAYLRRGATYIGVEALALIGSVVGAYVIARRARKEYFEQSQRNMEALIEATLRDHARTKGGDAELD
;
A
#
# COMPACT_ATOMS: atom_id res chain seq x y z
N MET A 1 -0.41 -6.47 -10.21
CA MET A 1 0.76 -5.60 -10.44
C MET A 1 0.38 -4.13 -10.52
N TRP A 2 -0.51 -3.73 -11.43
CA TRP A 2 -0.87 -2.31 -11.66
C TRP A 2 -1.35 -1.55 -10.42
N LEU A 3 -2.25 -2.13 -9.60
CA LEU A 3 -2.73 -1.49 -8.37
C LEU A 3 -1.60 -1.15 -7.40
N LYS A 4 -0.64 -2.07 -7.19
CA LYS A 4 0.52 -1.84 -6.30
C LYS A 4 1.37 -0.69 -6.82
N MET A 5 1.67 -0.70 -8.12
CA MET A 5 2.45 0.36 -8.77
C MET A 5 1.76 1.72 -8.66
N PHE A 6 0.45 1.78 -8.92
CA PHE A 6 -0.33 3.01 -8.80
C PHE A 6 -0.32 3.55 -7.37
N THR A 7 -0.59 2.70 -6.37
CA THR A 7 -0.57 3.11 -4.96
C THR A 7 0.81 3.59 -4.52
N THR A 8 1.88 2.91 -4.92
CA THR A 8 3.26 3.33 -4.63
C THR A 8 3.59 4.66 -5.29
N ALA A 9 3.23 4.85 -6.56
CA ALA A 9 3.44 6.11 -7.27
C ALA A 9 2.68 7.27 -6.61
N LEU A 10 1.43 7.02 -6.20
CA LEU A 10 0.61 8.01 -5.50
C LEU A 10 1.23 8.39 -4.14
N MET A 11 1.77 7.41 -3.42
CA MET A 11 2.43 7.65 -2.13
C MET A 11 3.74 8.44 -2.29
N ILE A 12 4.57 8.10 -3.29
CA ILE A 12 5.78 8.87 -3.61
C ILE A 12 5.40 10.29 -4.04
N PHE A 13 4.37 10.43 -4.87
CA PHE A 13 3.86 11.73 -5.29
C PHE A 13 3.42 12.58 -4.10
N SER A 14 2.64 12.03 -3.16
CA SER A 14 2.22 12.73 -1.95
C SER A 14 3.42 13.20 -1.10
N VAL A 15 4.37 12.31 -0.85
CA VAL A 15 5.58 12.66 -0.09
C VAL A 15 6.35 13.78 -0.80
N ALA A 16 6.55 13.68 -2.12
CA ALA A 16 7.20 14.72 -2.90
C ALA A 16 6.41 16.04 -2.87
N MET A 17 5.08 15.96 -2.93
CA MET A 17 4.23 17.13 -2.87
C MET A 17 4.45 17.88 -1.57
N LEU A 18 4.48 17.20 -0.40
CA LEU A 18 4.68 17.83 0.90
C LEU A 18 5.91 18.74 0.95
N PHE A 19 7.01 18.33 0.31
CA PHE A 19 8.22 19.17 0.20
C PHE A 19 8.08 20.29 -0.84
N ALA A 20 7.27 20.10 -1.87
CA ALA A 20 7.02 21.08 -2.91
C ALA A 20 6.10 22.24 -2.50
N TYR A 21 5.54 22.24 -1.28
CA TYR A 21 4.60 23.26 -0.80
C TYR A 21 5.11 24.69 -1.04
N VAL A 22 6.34 24.98 -0.61
CA VAL A 22 6.93 26.32 -0.67
C VAL A 22 7.08 26.81 -2.12
N TRP A 23 7.42 25.90 -3.04
CA TRP A 23 7.57 26.24 -4.46
C TRP A 23 6.22 26.40 -5.19
N ILE A 24 5.20 25.62 -4.82
CA ILE A 24 3.90 25.63 -5.52
C ILE A 24 2.99 26.74 -5.00
N VAL A 25 2.87 26.91 -3.68
CA VAL A 25 2.00 27.93 -3.09
C VAL A 25 2.64 29.31 -3.19
N GLY A 26 3.97 29.37 -3.15
CA GLY A 26 4.75 30.59 -3.26
C GLY A 26 4.74 31.42 -1.97
N PRO A 27 5.36 32.61 -1.98
CA PRO A 27 5.47 33.45 -0.80
C PRO A 27 4.11 34.04 -0.40
N LYS A 28 3.87 34.12 0.92
CA LYS A 28 2.69 34.77 1.49
C LYS A 28 2.72 36.26 1.14
N PRO A 29 1.66 36.83 0.55
CA PRO A 29 1.60 38.26 0.28
C PRO A 29 1.59 39.06 1.59
N PRO A 30 2.19 40.27 1.62
CA PRO A 30 2.17 41.13 2.79
C PRO A 30 0.74 41.54 3.17
N SER A 31 0.49 41.85 4.44
CA SER A 31 -0.85 42.21 4.95
C SER A 31 -1.42 43.48 4.33
N SER A 32 -0.56 44.35 3.80
CA SER A 32 -0.92 45.56 3.05
C SER A 32 -1.28 45.30 1.58
N ALA A 33 -1.12 44.07 1.09
CA ALA A 33 -1.42 43.73 -0.30
C ALA A 33 -2.93 43.78 -0.59
N PRO A 34 -3.34 44.06 -1.85
CA PRO A 34 -4.73 44.03 -2.26
C PRO A 34 -5.42 42.71 -1.91
N ARG A 35 -6.72 42.76 -1.53
CA ARG A 35 -7.51 41.55 -1.20
C ARG A 35 -7.45 40.48 -2.30
N SER A 36 -7.39 40.89 -3.56
CA SER A 36 -7.27 39.97 -4.71
C SER A 36 -6.01 39.10 -4.64
N ALA A 37 -4.88 39.64 -4.19
CA ALA A 37 -3.64 38.89 -4.01
C ALA A 37 -3.73 37.89 -2.85
N GLN A 38 -4.41 38.27 -1.76
CA GLN A 38 -4.64 37.38 -0.62
C GLN A 38 -5.56 36.20 -0.99
N ILE A 39 -6.64 36.47 -1.72
CA ILE A 39 -7.57 35.44 -2.20
C ILE A 39 -6.87 34.49 -3.18
N ALA A 40 -6.03 35.01 -4.08
CA ALA A 40 -5.27 34.18 -5.01
C ALA A 40 -4.32 33.22 -4.28
N TYR A 41 -3.64 33.70 -3.23
CA TYR A 41 -2.78 32.87 -2.38
C TYR A 41 -3.58 31.78 -1.66
N LEU A 42 -4.70 32.14 -1.01
CA LEU A 42 -5.61 31.20 -0.34
C LEU A 42 -6.13 30.13 -1.31
N ARG A 43 -6.52 30.52 -2.52
CA ARG A 43 -7.00 29.58 -3.55
C ARG A 43 -5.91 28.59 -3.94
N ARG A 44 -4.67 29.04 -4.18
CA ARG A 44 -3.53 28.16 -4.50
C ARG A 44 -3.26 27.17 -3.37
N GLY A 45 -3.23 27.65 -2.12
CA GLY A 45 -3.05 26.81 -0.94
C GLY A 45 -4.17 25.78 -0.78
N ALA A 46 -5.42 26.21 -0.92
CA ALA A 46 -6.59 25.31 -0.83
C ALA A 46 -6.60 24.26 -1.94
N THR A 47 -6.29 24.64 -3.19
CA THR A 47 -6.17 23.69 -4.30
C THR A 47 -5.05 22.69 -4.05
N TYR A 48 -3.87 23.15 -3.61
CA TYR A 48 -2.75 22.28 -3.31
C TYR A 48 -3.10 21.28 -2.20
N ILE A 49 -3.68 21.75 -1.08
CA ILE A 49 -4.10 20.88 0.03
C ILE A 49 -5.18 19.90 -0.43
N GLY A 50 -6.12 20.34 -1.26
CA GLY A 50 -7.17 19.49 -1.81
C GLY A 50 -6.62 18.36 -2.68
N VAL A 51 -5.67 18.67 -3.57
CA VAL A 51 -4.99 17.66 -4.40
C VAL A 51 -4.22 16.67 -3.54
N GLU A 52 -3.46 17.17 -2.56
CA GLU A 52 -2.68 16.33 -1.65
C GLU A 52 -3.57 15.42 -0.81
N ALA A 53 -4.68 15.95 -0.27
CA ALA A 53 -5.64 15.16 0.49
C ALA A 53 -6.26 14.04 -0.36
N LEU A 54 -6.61 14.32 -1.61
CA LEU A 54 -7.14 13.30 -2.53
C LEU A 54 -6.10 12.24 -2.86
N ALA A 55 -4.84 12.63 -3.07
CA ALA A 55 -3.74 11.70 -3.29
C ALA A 55 -3.52 10.81 -2.07
N LEU A 56 -3.50 11.37 -0.85
CA LEU A 56 -3.36 10.58 0.38
C LEU A 56 -4.53 9.61 0.57
N ILE A 57 -5.77 10.06 0.40
CA ILE A 57 -6.95 9.19 0.49
C ILE A 57 -6.86 8.05 -0.52
N GLY A 58 -6.52 8.35 -1.77
CA GLY A 58 -6.32 7.33 -2.80
C GLY A 58 -5.24 6.32 -2.42
N SER A 59 -4.16 6.77 -1.77
CA SER A 59 -3.06 5.90 -1.36
C SER A 59 -3.50 4.95 -0.24
N VAL A 60 -4.26 5.45 0.75
CA VAL A 60 -4.79 4.66 1.87
C VAL A 60 -5.78 3.62 1.37
N VAL A 61 -6.70 4.01 0.49
CA VAL A 61 -7.67 3.07 -0.11
C VAL A 61 -6.95 2.01 -0.92
N GLY A 62 -5.97 2.39 -1.74
CA GLY A 62 -5.16 1.45 -2.51
C GLY A 62 -4.40 0.46 -1.62
N ALA A 63 -3.75 0.97 -0.57
CA ALA A 63 -3.02 0.16 0.40
C ALA A 63 -3.96 -0.82 1.13
N TYR A 64 -5.15 -0.36 1.52
CA TYR A 64 -6.16 -1.22 2.17
C TYR A 64 -6.61 -2.36 1.24
N VAL A 65 -6.88 -2.09 -0.04
CA VAL A 65 -7.25 -3.12 -1.01
C VAL A 65 -6.12 -4.13 -1.21
N ILE A 66 -4.87 -3.66 -1.29
CA ILE A 66 -3.69 -4.52 -1.39
C ILE A 66 -3.56 -5.41 -0.16
N ALA A 67 -3.69 -4.85 1.04
CA ALA A 67 -3.61 -5.59 2.29
C ALA A 67 -4.72 -6.65 2.39
N ARG A 68 -5.94 -6.32 1.98
CA ARG A 68 -7.06 -7.27 1.96
C ARG A 68 -6.80 -8.44 1.00
N ARG A 69 -6.26 -8.16 -0.20
CA ARG A 69 -5.89 -9.22 -1.17
C ARG A 69 -4.77 -10.10 -0.64
N ALA A 70 -3.73 -9.48 -0.06
CA ALA A 70 -2.61 -10.21 0.54
C ALA A 70 -3.09 -11.15 1.66
N ARG A 71 -3.96 -10.68 2.57
CA ARG A 71 -4.53 -11.53 3.64
C ARG A 71 -5.25 -12.77 3.09
N LYS A 72 -6.03 -12.61 2.02
CA LYS A 72 -6.72 -13.74 1.39
C LYS A 72 -5.73 -14.74 0.79
N GLU A 73 -4.74 -14.23 0.05
CA GLU A 73 -3.69 -15.04 -0.57
C GLU A 73 -2.86 -15.80 0.48
N TYR A 74 -2.48 -15.15 1.57
CA TYR A 74 -1.80 -15.79 2.71
C TYR A 74 -2.62 -16.92 3.32
N PHE A 75 -3.95 -16.75 3.46
CA PHE A 75 -4.80 -17.79 4.02
C PHE A 75 -4.88 -19.02 3.10
N GLU A 76 -5.10 -18.80 1.80
CA GLU A 76 -5.13 -19.86 0.79
C GLU A 76 -3.77 -20.58 0.69
N GLN A 77 -2.67 -19.84 0.79
CA GLN A 77 -1.32 -20.40 0.76
C GLN A 77 -0.98 -21.17 2.04
N SER A 78 -1.43 -20.69 3.20
CA SER A 78 -1.30 -21.40 4.48
C SER A 78 -2.05 -22.73 4.49
N GLN A 79 -3.28 -22.79 3.93
CA GLN A 79 -4.04 -24.03 3.84
C GLN A 79 -3.32 -25.06 2.95
N ARG A 80 -2.89 -24.65 1.75
CA ARG A 80 -2.14 -25.53 0.84
C ARG A 80 -0.84 -26.04 1.46
N ASN A 81 -0.12 -25.19 2.18
CA ASN A 81 1.10 -25.60 2.87
C ASN A 81 0.81 -26.61 3.99
N MET A 82 -0.27 -26.44 4.76
CA MET A 82 -0.66 -27.42 5.78
C MET A 82 -1.04 -28.77 5.16
N GLU A 83 -1.82 -28.77 4.08
CA GLU A 83 -2.18 -30.01 3.36
C GLU A 83 -0.93 -30.73 2.86
N ALA A 84 0.01 -30.00 2.24
CA ALA A 84 1.27 -30.56 1.77
C ALA A 84 2.11 -31.14 2.92
N LEU A 85 2.16 -30.48 4.08
CA LEU A 85 2.87 -30.98 5.26
C LEU A 85 2.23 -32.25 5.85
N ILE A 86 0.89 -32.30 5.92
CA ILE A 86 0.17 -33.49 6.37
C ILE A 86 0.43 -34.66 5.42
N GLU A 87 0.35 -34.42 4.11
CA GLU A 87 0.58 -35.44 3.10
C GLU A 87 2.02 -35.96 3.13
N ALA A 88 3.01 -35.07 3.25
CA ALA A 88 4.41 -35.46 3.43
C ALA A 88 4.61 -36.31 4.69
N THR A 89 4.02 -35.91 5.82
CA THR A 89 4.11 -36.64 7.08
C THR A 89 3.49 -38.04 6.99
N LEU A 90 2.34 -38.17 6.31
CA LEU A 90 1.67 -39.45 6.08
C LEU A 90 2.49 -40.37 5.17
N ARG A 91 3.08 -39.83 4.10
CA ARG A 91 3.99 -40.60 3.23
C ARG A 91 5.22 -41.10 3.99
N ASP A 92 5.81 -40.25 4.82
CA ASP A 92 6.98 -40.64 5.64
C ASP A 92 6.61 -41.74 6.65
N HIS A 93 5.44 -41.65 7.31
CA HIS A 93 4.96 -42.72 8.20
C HIS A 93 4.68 -44.03 7.47
N ALA A 94 4.10 -43.98 6.27
CA ALA A 94 3.87 -45.16 5.44
C ALA A 94 5.18 -45.81 5.00
N ARG A 95 6.19 -45.00 4.65
CA ARG A 95 7.51 -45.50 4.24
C ARG A 95 8.25 -46.18 5.39
N THR A 96 8.21 -45.62 6.60
CA THR A 96 8.85 -46.22 7.78
C THR A 96 8.18 -47.55 8.14
N LYS A 97 6.84 -47.62 8.14
CA LYS A 97 6.13 -48.89 8.42
C LYS A 97 6.31 -49.97 7.35
N GLY A 98 6.55 -49.58 6.08
CA GLY A 98 6.84 -50.52 5.01
C GLY A 98 8.29 -51.04 5.03
N GLY A 99 9.24 -50.22 5.47
CA GLY A 99 10.66 -50.61 5.57
C GLY A 99 10.96 -51.61 6.70
N ASP A 100 10.18 -51.59 7.78
CA ASP A 100 10.32 -52.56 8.86
C ASP A 100 9.78 -53.96 8.49
N ALA A 101 9.00 -54.09 7.41
CA ALA A 101 8.43 -55.36 6.96
C ALA A 101 9.33 -56.14 5.96
N GLU A 102 10.44 -55.56 5.50
CA GLU A 102 11.41 -56.23 4.60
C GLU A 102 12.68 -56.73 5.34
N LEU A 103 12.74 -56.60 6.67
CA LEU A 103 13.90 -57.01 7.48
C LEU A 103 13.67 -58.25 8.38
N ASP A 104 12.51 -58.90 8.27
CA ASP A 104 12.22 -60.23 8.85
C ASP A 104 12.15 -61.30 7.75
#